data_AF-A0A6L4ZNE4-F1
#
_entry.id   AF-A0A6L4ZNE4-F1
#
_cell.length_a   1.000
_cell.length_b   1.000
_cell.length_c   1.000
_cell.angle_alpha   90.00
_cell.angle_beta   90.00
_cell.angle_gamma   90.00
#
_symmetry.space_group_name_H-M   'P 1'
#
loop_
_entity.id
_entity.type
_entity.pdbx_description
1 polymer ?
#
loop_
_entity_poly.entity_id
_entity_poly.type
_entity_poly.pdbx_seq_one_letter_code
_entity_poly.pdbx_strand_id
1 'polypeptide(L)'
;YYGLKKITSSWVLKLTLTLTLLLSIMSLNVLTQGPNNDSFAKQMVINFVQKPPGFSDEEIISLIKEYKVNFEVTPAIESELVSGGVTAPIITACRANYLAPKKITPIPQPSPNPSIEGDGPLSKEEIFDLLKKKVIVTKIEKAVEDRGVSFALDTPATAEIKRLGGTNALIGAIASRYVVVNTSPLTKEEVLDLLRKKVALAKIESTIEKRGVSFSLDPTTTSEIKQAGGSNALLGAVASRYTAPTSNNNASNTVSSATQAVSTYFRFVDQAILALRAKNFPLATAEAQKAISVNDKLPQAHYLLGYANLYLVGNVVEAARHFRNTIDRGGEVSFVVINDRKDVSDKTFMAMEGAGVAGVFNKIPGIGRGNSSRQPTTSAAFMDSCKGLLFISKNRVKFQADDNKNSFDVPTALIVETDLNKAYGKDKYAFHLKVKSGGEDKKNYNFAMSSGFNSRVERFTIDETNLAINLVNTEKARTTGK
;
A
#
# COMPACT_ATOMS: atom_id res chain seq x y z
N TYR A 1 -24.19 47.09 52.26
CA TYR A 1 -24.23 45.96 51.32
C TYR A 1 -24.87 46.44 50.03
N TYR A 2 -24.04 46.67 49.02
CA TYR A 2 -24.42 47.27 47.75
C TYR A 2 -25.36 46.36 46.95
N GLY A 3 -26.40 46.95 46.38
CA GLY A 3 -27.37 46.28 45.52
C GLY A 3 -26.81 45.98 44.13
N LEU A 4 -27.17 44.80 43.61
CA LEU A 4 -27.06 44.49 42.19
C LEU A 4 -28.45 44.58 41.54
N LYS A 5 -28.57 45.57 40.66
CA LYS A 5 -29.72 45.80 39.77
C LYS A 5 -29.90 44.62 38.81
N LYS A 6 -31.16 44.21 38.64
CA LYS A 6 -31.64 43.41 37.52
C LYS A 6 -31.22 44.07 36.19
N ILE A 7 -30.31 43.42 35.48
CA ILE A 7 -30.04 43.72 34.07
C ILE A 7 -31.08 42.94 33.26
N THR A 8 -31.80 43.66 32.41
CA THR A 8 -32.93 43.19 31.62
C THR A 8 -32.48 42.16 30.58
N SER A 9 -33.17 41.01 30.58
CA SER A 9 -32.88 39.79 29.81
C SER A 9 -33.01 39.92 28.29
N SER A 10 -33.37 41.08 27.75
CA SER A 10 -33.57 41.28 26.30
C SER A 10 -32.26 41.42 25.52
N TRP A 11 -31.24 42.03 26.12
CA TRP A 11 -29.94 42.22 25.45
C TRP A 11 -29.11 40.94 25.42
N VAL A 12 -29.19 40.12 26.47
CA VAL A 12 -28.51 38.84 26.53
C VAL A 12 -29.16 37.84 25.56
N LEU A 13 -30.50 37.81 25.45
CA LEU A 13 -31.16 36.95 24.47
C LEU A 13 -30.82 37.34 23.02
N LYS A 14 -30.79 38.64 22.71
CA LYS A 14 -30.42 39.12 21.37
C LYS A 14 -28.96 38.80 21.04
N LEU A 15 -28.03 39.00 21.98
CA LEU A 15 -26.61 38.71 21.79
C LEU A 15 -26.33 37.21 21.66
N THR A 16 -27.07 36.38 22.39
CA THR A 16 -26.93 34.92 22.28
C THR A 16 -27.44 34.43 20.93
N LEU A 17 -28.58 34.95 20.44
CA LEU A 17 -29.15 34.57 19.15
C LEU A 17 -28.29 34.97 17.94
N THR A 18 -27.66 36.16 17.96
CA THR A 18 -26.70 36.56 16.91
C THR A 18 -25.40 35.76 16.97
N LEU A 19 -24.95 35.36 18.17
CA LEU A 19 -23.73 34.58 18.32
C LEU A 19 -23.91 33.13 17.87
N THR A 20 -25.07 32.49 18.10
CA THR A 20 -25.37 31.17 17.52
C THR A 20 -25.58 31.24 16.01
N LEU A 21 -26.13 32.34 15.48
CA LEU A 21 -26.27 32.55 14.03
C LEU A 21 -24.90 32.66 13.34
N LEU A 22 -23.93 33.37 13.94
CA LEU A 22 -22.55 33.46 13.44
C LEU A 22 -21.77 32.14 13.56
N LEU A 23 -21.98 31.36 14.64
CA LEU A 23 -21.32 30.06 14.80
C LEU A 23 -21.90 28.96 13.90
N SER A 24 -23.18 29.04 13.52
CA SER A 24 -23.77 28.08 12.58
C SER A 24 -23.31 28.34 11.13
N ILE A 25 -23.05 29.59 10.76
CA ILE A 25 -22.44 29.96 9.46
C ILE A 25 -20.98 29.49 9.38
N MET A 26 -20.25 29.49 10.50
CA MET A 26 -18.84 29.04 10.57
C MET A 26 -18.66 27.51 10.53
N SER A 27 -19.73 26.73 10.72
CA SER A 27 -19.70 25.26 10.63
C SER A 27 -19.99 24.72 9.22
N LEU A 28 -20.10 25.62 8.23
CA LEU A 28 -20.41 25.30 6.84
C LEU A 28 -19.17 25.37 5.93
N ASN A 29 -18.04 24.80 6.35
CA ASN A 29 -16.84 24.69 5.51
C ASN A 29 -16.85 23.41 4.66
N VAL A 30 -17.76 23.36 3.68
CA VAL A 30 -17.57 22.69 2.38
C VAL A 30 -18.21 23.58 1.31
N LEU A 31 -17.48 24.60 0.88
CA LEU A 31 -17.33 25.11 -0.50
C LEU A 31 -16.60 26.45 -0.40
N THR A 32 -15.41 26.52 -0.95
CA THR A 32 -14.60 27.74 -1.00
C THR A 32 -15.24 28.79 -1.90
N GLN A 33 -15.82 29.84 -1.32
CA GLN A 33 -15.84 31.19 -1.90
C GLN A 33 -15.53 32.17 -0.76
N GLY A 34 -14.48 32.97 -0.95
CA GLY A 34 -13.97 33.90 0.06
C GLY A 34 -14.93 35.07 0.35
N PRO A 35 -14.63 35.87 1.39
CA PRO A 35 -15.57 36.78 2.05
C PRO A 35 -15.88 38.10 1.32
N ASN A 36 -15.61 38.22 0.01
CA ASN A 36 -15.77 39.48 -0.73
C ASN A 36 -16.71 39.37 -1.94
N ASN A 37 -17.86 38.73 -1.79
CA ASN A 37 -18.93 38.84 -2.78
C ASN A 37 -20.06 39.68 -2.21
N ASP A 38 -20.08 40.96 -2.57
CA ASP A 38 -21.17 41.91 -2.29
C ASP A 38 -22.45 41.57 -3.10
N SER A 39 -22.67 40.29 -3.44
CA SER A 39 -23.87 39.80 -4.15
C SER A 39 -24.04 38.28 -4.13
N PHE A 40 -25.30 37.86 -4.19
CA PHE A 40 -25.66 36.45 -4.21
C PHE A 40 -25.60 35.83 -5.60
N ALA A 41 -25.01 34.63 -5.64
CA ALA A 41 -25.11 33.72 -6.76
C ALA A 41 -26.41 32.91 -6.71
N LYS A 42 -26.89 32.46 -7.88
CA LYS A 42 -28.11 31.65 -8.06
C LYS A 42 -28.21 30.49 -7.07
N GLN A 43 -27.14 29.71 -6.93
CA GLN A 43 -27.15 28.51 -6.08
C GLN A 43 -27.31 28.85 -4.60
N MET A 44 -26.87 30.02 -4.16
CA MET A 44 -27.01 30.44 -2.77
C MET A 44 -28.49 30.72 -2.43
N VAL A 45 -29.23 31.34 -3.35
CA VAL A 45 -30.68 31.56 -3.20
C VAL A 45 -31.44 30.24 -3.09
N ILE A 46 -31.12 29.25 -3.94
CA ILE A 46 -31.72 27.90 -3.89
C ILE A 46 -31.41 27.22 -2.55
N ASN A 47 -30.17 27.32 -2.09
CA ASN A 47 -29.74 26.69 -0.84
C ASN A 47 -30.43 27.28 0.40
N PHE A 48 -30.76 28.58 0.41
CA PHE A 48 -31.49 29.19 1.52
C PHE A 48 -32.91 28.66 1.68
N VAL A 49 -33.55 28.29 0.56
CA VAL A 49 -34.90 27.72 0.55
C VAL A 49 -34.90 26.24 0.95
N GLN A 50 -33.87 25.49 0.54
CA GLN A 50 -33.87 24.02 0.67
C GLN A 50 -33.37 23.46 2.01
N LYS A 51 -32.68 24.25 2.85
CA LYS A 51 -32.03 23.72 4.08
C LYS A 51 -32.87 23.90 5.34
N PRO A 52 -33.17 22.84 6.12
CA PRO A 52 -33.87 22.97 7.41
C PRO A 52 -32.96 23.50 8.55
N PRO A 53 -33.48 24.35 9.46
CA PRO A 53 -34.74 25.07 9.37
C PRO A 53 -34.62 26.17 8.29
N GLY A 54 -35.47 26.13 7.27
CA GLY A 54 -35.41 27.05 6.13
C GLY A 54 -35.56 28.50 6.55
N PHE A 55 -34.87 29.40 5.84
CA PHE A 55 -35.15 30.82 5.97
C PHE A 55 -36.56 31.10 5.43
N SER A 56 -37.29 32.00 6.10
CA SER A 56 -38.56 32.49 5.58
C SER A 56 -38.35 33.29 4.29
N ASP A 57 -39.38 33.37 3.45
CA ASP A 57 -39.34 34.17 2.23
C ASP A 57 -38.97 35.63 2.53
N GLU A 58 -39.45 36.18 3.65
CA GLU A 58 -39.16 37.54 4.11
C GLU A 58 -37.68 37.76 4.43
N GLU A 59 -37.03 36.78 5.06
CA GLU A 59 -35.60 36.82 5.38
C GLU A 59 -34.76 36.75 4.11
N ILE A 60 -35.09 35.82 3.20
CA ILE A 60 -34.37 35.67 1.93
C ILE A 60 -34.51 36.94 1.08
N ILE A 61 -35.71 37.52 1.01
CA ILE A 61 -35.96 38.78 0.28
C ILE A 61 -35.17 39.93 0.90
N SER A 62 -35.09 40.00 2.24
CA SER A 62 -34.33 41.04 2.93
C SER A 62 -32.84 40.96 2.60
N LEU A 63 -32.29 39.74 2.62
CA LEU A 63 -30.91 39.49 2.22
C LEU A 63 -30.68 39.85 0.73
N ILE A 64 -31.58 39.48 -0.18
CA ILE A 64 -31.44 39.84 -1.61
C ILE A 64 -31.45 41.36 -1.83
N LYS A 65 -32.24 42.11 -1.05
CA LYS A 65 -32.27 43.58 -1.15
C LYS A 65 -30.97 44.21 -0.67
N GLU A 66 -30.40 43.68 0.40
CA GLU A 66 -29.16 44.15 1.02
C GLU A 66 -27.94 43.83 0.15
N TYR A 67 -27.82 42.57 -0.28
CA TYR A 67 -26.65 42.07 -0.98
C TYR A 67 -26.79 42.08 -2.50
N LYS A 68 -27.99 42.21 -3.07
CA LYS A 68 -28.22 42.08 -4.53
C LYS A 68 -27.88 40.69 -5.08
N VAL A 69 -28.20 40.45 -6.35
CA VAL A 69 -27.85 39.21 -7.07
C VAL A 69 -26.97 39.50 -8.28
N ASN A 70 -26.05 38.59 -8.60
CA ASN A 70 -25.13 38.72 -9.74
C ASN A 70 -25.58 37.98 -11.01
N PHE A 71 -26.83 37.51 -11.05
CA PHE A 71 -27.40 36.79 -12.16
C PHE A 71 -28.72 37.42 -12.62
N GLU A 72 -28.93 37.45 -13.93
CA GLU A 72 -30.20 37.90 -14.50
C GLU A 72 -31.21 36.75 -14.49
N VAL A 73 -32.44 37.03 -14.06
CA VAL A 73 -33.52 36.03 -14.03
C VAL A 73 -34.17 35.92 -15.41
N THR A 74 -33.50 35.19 -16.30
CA THR A 74 -34.05 34.78 -17.60
C THR A 74 -35.10 33.68 -17.44
N PRO A 75 -35.92 33.35 -18.47
CA PRO A 75 -36.90 32.27 -18.37
C PRO A 75 -36.30 30.90 -17.99
N ALA A 76 -35.08 30.61 -18.47
CA ALA A 76 -34.37 29.39 -18.09
C ALA A 76 -33.98 29.38 -16.61
N ILE A 77 -33.44 30.50 -16.11
CA ILE A 77 -33.04 30.64 -14.71
C ILE A 77 -34.24 30.64 -13.77
N GLU A 78 -35.36 31.24 -14.16
CA GLU A 78 -36.62 31.17 -13.42
C GLU A 78 -37.10 29.71 -13.27
N SER A 79 -37.07 28.92 -14.36
CA SER A 79 -37.42 27.51 -14.32
C SER A 79 -36.55 26.71 -13.35
N GLU A 80 -35.25 27.01 -13.29
CA GLU A 80 -34.31 26.38 -12.35
C GLU A 80 -34.58 26.78 -10.90
N LEU A 81 -34.86 28.07 -10.65
CA LEU A 81 -35.20 28.57 -9.31
C LEU A 81 -36.49 27.93 -8.78
N VAL A 82 -37.53 27.87 -9.61
CA VAL A 82 -38.80 27.20 -9.27
C VAL A 82 -38.58 25.73 -8.98
N SER A 83 -37.78 25.03 -9.80
CA SER A 83 -37.42 23.62 -9.56
C SER A 83 -36.63 23.43 -8.25
N GLY A 84 -35.88 24.47 -7.85
CA GLY A 84 -35.19 24.55 -6.56
C GLY A 84 -36.11 24.85 -5.37
N GLY A 85 -37.41 25.02 -5.57
CA GLY A 85 -38.39 25.37 -4.53
C GLY A 85 -38.50 26.86 -4.25
N VAL A 86 -37.79 27.72 -5.00
CA VAL A 86 -37.81 29.18 -4.79
C VAL A 86 -39.16 29.75 -5.19
N THR A 87 -39.77 30.52 -4.29
CA THR A 87 -41.12 31.07 -4.46
C THR A 87 -41.14 32.29 -5.39
N ALA A 88 -42.31 32.60 -5.95
CA ALA A 88 -42.49 33.76 -6.84
C ALA A 88 -42.09 35.12 -6.20
N PRO A 89 -42.33 35.38 -4.90
CA PRO A 89 -41.84 36.59 -4.23
C PRO A 89 -40.30 36.71 -4.24
N ILE A 90 -39.57 35.62 -3.99
CA ILE A 90 -38.10 35.62 -4.01
C ILE A 90 -37.57 35.83 -5.44
N ILE A 91 -38.17 35.18 -6.43
CA ILE A 91 -37.82 35.37 -7.86
C ILE A 91 -38.02 36.84 -8.28
N THR A 92 -39.11 37.45 -7.85
CA THR A 92 -39.39 38.87 -8.08
C THR A 92 -38.34 39.75 -7.42
N ALA A 93 -37.91 39.43 -6.19
CA ALA A 93 -36.84 40.15 -5.51
C ALA A 93 -35.48 40.02 -6.22
N CYS A 94 -35.14 38.84 -6.75
CA CYS A 94 -33.94 38.62 -7.55
C CYS A 94 -33.93 39.51 -8.80
N ARG A 95 -35.04 39.56 -9.55
CA ARG A 95 -35.19 40.43 -10.73
C ARG A 95 -34.95 41.90 -10.40
N ALA A 96 -35.58 42.38 -9.34
CA ALA A 96 -35.51 43.78 -8.94
C ALA A 96 -34.13 44.21 -8.40
N ASN A 97 -33.27 43.25 -8.03
CA ASN A 97 -31.99 43.51 -7.37
C ASN A 97 -30.81 42.91 -8.14
N TYR A 98 -30.93 42.78 -9.46
CA TYR A 98 -29.82 42.32 -10.30
C TYR A 98 -28.75 43.41 -10.51
N LEU A 99 -27.49 43.06 -10.24
CA LEU A 99 -26.33 43.89 -10.56
C LEU A 99 -25.82 43.56 -11.97
N ALA A 100 -26.17 44.41 -12.93
CA ALA A 100 -25.68 44.29 -14.30
C ALA A 100 -24.14 44.38 -14.35
N PRO A 101 -23.46 43.49 -15.11
CA PRO A 101 -22.02 43.55 -15.27
C PRO A 101 -21.59 44.91 -15.82
N LYS A 102 -20.59 45.53 -15.19
CA LYS A 102 -20.09 46.84 -15.60
C LYS A 102 -19.53 46.73 -17.03
N LYS A 103 -20.20 47.36 -17.99
CA LYS A 103 -19.91 47.27 -19.43
C LYS A 103 -18.51 47.82 -19.71
N ILE A 104 -17.57 46.96 -20.11
CA ILE A 104 -16.20 47.35 -20.46
C ILE A 104 -16.18 47.70 -21.97
N THR A 105 -15.72 48.91 -22.31
CA THR A 105 -15.64 49.40 -23.69
C THR A 105 -14.51 48.65 -24.46
N PRO A 106 -14.73 48.19 -25.71
CA PRO A 106 -13.71 47.41 -26.43
C PRO A 106 -12.58 48.29 -26.98
N ILE A 107 -11.34 47.83 -26.84
CA ILE A 107 -10.13 48.39 -27.48
C ILE A 107 -9.80 47.53 -28.72
N PRO A 108 -9.29 48.10 -29.84
CA PRO A 108 -9.15 47.40 -31.13
C PRO A 108 -8.14 46.24 -31.11
N GLN A 109 -8.48 45.14 -31.79
CA GLN A 109 -7.62 43.97 -31.98
C GLN A 109 -6.42 44.25 -32.91
N PRO A 110 -5.25 43.65 -32.59
CA PRO A 110 -4.30 43.16 -33.58
C PRO A 110 -4.21 41.61 -33.59
N SER A 111 -4.26 41.06 -34.82
CA SER A 111 -3.61 39.87 -35.44
C SER A 111 -3.17 38.62 -34.63
N PRO A 112 -3.03 37.44 -35.28
CA PRO A 112 -3.33 36.12 -34.72
C PRO A 112 -2.28 35.62 -33.70
N ASN A 113 -2.77 35.23 -32.52
CA ASN A 113 -1.97 34.87 -31.34
C ASN A 113 -1.98 33.34 -31.11
N PRO A 114 -0.85 32.72 -30.70
CA PRO A 114 -0.64 31.27 -30.67
C PRO A 114 -1.50 30.53 -29.63
N SER A 115 -1.73 29.24 -29.87
CA SER A 115 -2.39 28.32 -28.94
C SER A 115 -1.45 27.95 -27.78
N ILE A 116 -1.96 27.88 -26.55
CA ILE A 116 -1.21 27.45 -25.36
C ILE A 116 -1.35 25.92 -25.25
N GLU A 117 -0.47 25.16 -25.90
CA GLU A 117 -0.49 23.69 -25.90
C GLU A 117 0.16 23.11 -24.62
N GLY A 118 -0.29 21.93 -24.17
CA GLY A 118 0.30 21.16 -23.07
C GLY A 118 -0.71 20.36 -22.22
N ASP A 119 -0.32 19.17 -21.77
CA ASP A 119 -1.18 18.17 -21.10
C ASP A 119 -1.18 18.24 -19.55
N GLY A 120 -0.52 19.24 -18.96
CA GLY A 120 -0.36 19.38 -17.50
C GLY A 120 -0.81 20.72 -16.92
N PRO A 121 -0.98 20.86 -15.59
CA PRO A 121 -1.23 22.15 -14.95
C PRO A 121 -0.12 23.15 -15.27
N LEU A 122 -0.47 24.44 -15.40
CA LEU A 122 0.48 25.49 -15.72
C LEU A 122 1.39 25.79 -14.52
N SER A 123 2.70 25.82 -14.77
CA SER A 123 3.70 26.25 -13.79
C SER A 123 3.73 27.77 -13.61
N LYS A 124 4.41 28.23 -12.56
CA LYS A 124 4.60 29.66 -12.26
C LYS A 124 5.37 30.35 -13.38
N GLU A 125 6.42 29.70 -13.88
CA GLU A 125 7.30 30.19 -14.93
C GLU A 125 6.58 30.27 -16.28
N GLU A 126 5.77 29.27 -16.63
CA GLU A 126 4.96 29.29 -17.85
C GLU A 126 3.98 30.47 -17.87
N ILE A 127 3.29 30.74 -16.75
CA ILE A 127 2.39 31.89 -16.66
C ILE A 127 3.17 33.20 -16.81
N PHE A 128 4.34 33.32 -16.18
CA PHE A 128 5.17 34.53 -16.32
C PHE A 128 5.64 34.72 -17.76
N ASP A 129 6.03 33.65 -18.44
CA ASP A 129 6.50 33.72 -19.82
C ASP A 129 5.38 34.03 -20.81
N LEU A 130 4.17 33.49 -20.59
CA LEU A 130 2.99 33.85 -21.38
C LEU A 130 2.64 35.34 -21.22
N LEU A 131 2.71 35.87 -20.01
CA LEU A 131 2.48 37.29 -19.74
C LEU A 131 3.58 38.17 -20.34
N LYS A 132 4.86 37.81 -20.20
CA LYS A 132 5.99 38.51 -20.85
C LYS A 132 5.85 38.53 -22.38
N LYS A 133 5.38 37.44 -22.97
CA LYS A 133 5.09 37.31 -24.42
C LYS A 133 3.82 38.06 -24.84
N LYS A 134 3.15 38.77 -23.92
CA LYS A 134 1.90 39.51 -24.15
C LYS A 134 0.80 38.62 -24.74
N VAL A 135 0.75 37.35 -24.34
CA VAL A 135 -0.38 36.48 -24.65
C VAL A 135 -1.63 37.06 -24.01
N ILE A 136 -2.75 37.01 -24.72
CA ILE A 136 -4.01 37.59 -24.26
C ILE A 136 -4.39 36.94 -22.92
N VAL A 137 -4.55 37.75 -21.87
CA VAL A 137 -4.77 37.27 -20.49
C VAL A 137 -5.98 36.34 -20.39
N THR A 138 -7.05 36.58 -21.15
CA THR A 138 -8.24 35.70 -21.15
C THR A 138 -7.95 34.30 -21.70
N LYS A 139 -6.96 34.14 -22.59
CA LYS A 139 -6.50 32.80 -23.02
C LYS A 139 -5.71 32.11 -21.91
N ILE A 140 -4.90 32.86 -21.16
CA ILE A 140 -4.14 32.33 -20.02
C ILE A 140 -5.12 31.92 -18.91
N GLU A 141 -6.13 32.74 -18.63
CA GLU A 141 -7.23 32.43 -17.70
C GLU A 141 -7.95 31.14 -18.11
N LYS A 142 -8.36 31.01 -19.37
CA LYS A 142 -9.00 29.80 -19.88
C LYS A 142 -8.10 28.56 -19.75
N ALA A 143 -6.80 28.70 -20.03
CA ALA A 143 -5.84 27.62 -19.86
C ALA A 143 -5.67 27.22 -18.39
N VAL A 144 -5.68 28.19 -17.45
CA VAL A 144 -5.69 27.95 -16.01
C VAL A 144 -6.98 27.25 -15.56
N GLU A 145 -8.14 27.62 -16.13
CA GLU A 145 -9.41 26.96 -15.84
C GLU A 145 -9.43 25.50 -16.32
N ASP A 146 -8.91 25.25 -17.52
CA ASP A 146 -8.95 23.92 -18.14
C ASP A 146 -7.91 22.97 -17.54
N ARG A 147 -6.71 23.47 -17.22
CA ARG A 147 -5.56 22.63 -16.84
C ARG A 147 -5.20 22.73 -15.37
N GLY A 148 -5.65 23.78 -14.68
CA GLY A 148 -5.20 24.13 -13.34
C GLY A 148 -3.78 24.70 -13.31
N VAL A 149 -3.29 25.01 -12.10
CA VAL A 149 -1.90 25.44 -11.85
C VAL A 149 -1.20 24.54 -10.84
N SER A 150 0.12 24.41 -10.97
CA SER A 150 0.95 23.54 -10.12
C SER A 150 1.66 24.27 -8.97
N PHE A 151 1.29 25.51 -8.67
CA PHE A 151 1.92 26.32 -7.63
C PHE A 151 0.88 27.06 -6.78
N ALA A 152 1.16 27.17 -5.49
CA ALA A 152 0.37 28.01 -4.61
C ALA A 152 0.72 29.48 -4.86
N LEU A 153 -0.30 30.33 -4.95
CA LEU A 153 -0.11 31.75 -5.15
C LEU A 153 0.40 32.39 -3.85
N ASP A 154 1.57 33.04 -3.90
CA ASP A 154 2.16 33.82 -2.81
C ASP A 154 2.19 35.33 -3.13
N THR A 155 2.51 36.16 -2.14
CA THR A 155 2.56 37.62 -2.30
C THR A 155 3.56 38.06 -3.38
N PRO A 156 4.80 37.52 -3.47
CA PRO A 156 5.73 37.84 -4.54
C PRO A 156 5.20 37.48 -5.95
N ALA A 157 4.62 36.28 -6.13
CA ALA A 157 4.05 35.87 -7.41
C ALA A 157 2.88 36.76 -7.82
N THR A 158 2.03 37.15 -6.86
CA THR A 158 0.92 38.07 -7.12
C THR A 158 1.40 39.42 -7.63
N ALA A 159 2.43 39.99 -6.99
CA ALA A 159 3.03 41.25 -7.42
C ALA A 159 3.64 41.14 -8.83
N GLU A 160 4.33 40.03 -9.10
CA GLU A 160 4.96 39.78 -10.39
C GLU A 160 3.95 39.59 -11.52
N ILE A 161 2.86 38.83 -11.29
CA ILE A 161 1.77 38.66 -12.26
C ILE A 161 1.16 40.02 -12.61
N LYS A 162 0.89 40.87 -11.62
CA LYS A 162 0.39 42.24 -11.85
C LYS A 162 1.38 43.08 -12.64
N ARG A 163 2.67 43.01 -12.29
CA ARG A 163 3.74 43.74 -12.99
C ARG A 163 3.84 43.36 -14.46
N LEU A 164 3.58 42.09 -14.78
CA LEU A 164 3.59 41.56 -16.15
C LEU A 164 2.25 41.76 -16.90
N GLY A 165 1.30 42.51 -16.34
CA GLY A 165 0.02 42.83 -16.97
C GLY A 165 -1.11 41.82 -16.73
N GLY A 166 -0.94 40.90 -15.77
CA GLY A 166 -1.99 39.99 -15.33
C GLY A 166 -3.12 40.70 -14.57
N THR A 167 -4.35 40.22 -14.75
CA THR A 167 -5.57 40.77 -14.15
C THR A 167 -5.84 40.17 -12.77
N ASN A 168 -6.69 40.82 -11.96
CA ASN A 168 -7.19 40.22 -10.73
C ASN A 168 -8.02 38.94 -11.00
N ALA A 169 -8.64 38.83 -12.17
CA ALA A 169 -9.37 37.63 -12.60
C ALA A 169 -8.42 36.45 -12.80
N LEU A 170 -7.29 36.63 -13.50
CA LEU A 170 -6.23 35.61 -13.61
C LEU A 170 -5.68 35.22 -12.24
N ILE A 171 -5.45 36.17 -11.35
CA ILE A 171 -4.96 35.90 -9.98
C ILE A 171 -5.98 35.05 -9.21
N GLY A 172 -7.27 35.38 -9.32
CA GLY A 172 -8.35 34.59 -8.73
C GLY A 172 -8.49 33.19 -9.35
N ALA A 173 -8.31 33.06 -10.66
CA ALA A 173 -8.30 31.78 -11.37
C ALA A 173 -7.14 30.90 -10.90
N ILE A 174 -5.93 31.44 -10.78
CA ILE A 174 -4.75 30.73 -10.26
C ILE A 174 -4.98 30.27 -8.82
N ALA A 175 -5.50 31.14 -7.95
CA ALA A 175 -5.77 30.81 -6.55
C ALA A 175 -6.84 29.71 -6.39
N SER A 176 -7.88 29.74 -7.23
CA SER A 176 -9.00 28.78 -7.17
C SER A 176 -8.74 27.46 -7.90
N ARG A 177 -7.78 27.45 -8.83
CA ARG A 177 -7.40 26.27 -9.62
C ARG A 177 -6.01 25.74 -9.25
N TYR A 178 -5.54 26.06 -8.04
CA TYR A 178 -4.36 25.43 -7.49
C TYR A 178 -4.62 23.94 -7.31
N VAL A 179 -4.04 23.15 -8.20
CA VAL A 179 -3.95 21.72 -8.04
C VAL A 179 -2.77 21.52 -7.11
N VAL A 180 -2.99 20.91 -5.94
CA VAL A 180 -1.90 20.35 -5.13
C VAL A 180 -1.31 19.20 -5.94
N VAL A 181 -0.50 19.54 -6.93
CA VAL A 181 0.48 18.65 -7.50
C VAL A 181 1.49 18.55 -6.39
N ASN A 182 1.33 17.56 -5.51
CA ASN A 182 2.38 17.21 -4.57
C ASN A 182 3.56 16.77 -5.45
N THR A 183 4.41 17.72 -5.85
CA THR A 183 5.59 17.48 -6.69
C THR A 183 6.73 16.93 -5.85
N SER A 184 6.60 16.98 -4.51
CA SER A 184 7.52 16.32 -3.60
C SER A 184 7.56 14.83 -3.91
N PRO A 185 8.76 14.27 -4.13
CA PRO A 185 8.95 12.84 -4.26
C PRO A 185 8.38 12.11 -3.04
N LEU A 186 7.72 10.99 -3.28
CA LEU A 186 7.10 10.20 -2.21
C LEU A 186 8.16 9.75 -1.19
N THR A 187 7.89 9.95 0.10
CA THR A 187 8.72 9.40 1.18
C THR A 187 8.47 7.91 1.35
N LYS A 188 9.37 7.22 2.07
CA LYS A 188 9.22 5.81 2.38
C LYS A 188 7.90 5.57 3.14
N GLU A 189 7.63 6.41 4.11
CA GLU A 189 6.45 6.34 4.97
C GLU A 189 5.16 6.56 4.16
N GLU A 190 5.16 7.48 3.20
CA GLU A 190 4.01 7.69 2.29
C GLU A 190 3.74 6.45 1.42
N VAL A 191 4.78 5.84 0.84
CA VAL A 191 4.61 4.61 0.05
C VAL A 191 4.06 3.48 0.91
N LEU A 192 4.59 3.29 2.13
CA LEU A 192 4.11 2.28 3.06
C LEU A 192 2.66 2.55 3.51
N ASP A 193 2.28 3.81 3.74
CA ASP A 193 0.92 4.19 4.11
C ASP A 193 -0.09 3.92 2.97
N LEU A 194 0.26 4.25 1.71
CA LEU A 194 -0.57 3.93 0.55
C LEU A 194 -0.80 2.42 0.40
N LEU A 195 0.24 1.62 0.62
CA LEU A 195 0.17 0.17 0.59
C LEU A 195 -0.72 -0.39 1.71
N ARG A 196 -0.54 0.10 2.95
CA ARG A 196 -1.37 -0.29 4.11
C ARG A 196 -2.84 0.08 3.93
N LYS A 197 -3.11 1.22 3.27
CA LYS A 197 -4.47 1.67 2.88
C LYS A 197 -5.05 0.90 1.68
N LYS A 198 -4.34 -0.12 1.18
CA LYS A 198 -4.75 -0.96 0.04
C LYS A 198 -5.04 -0.14 -1.23
N VAL A 199 -4.32 0.96 -1.43
CA VAL A 199 -4.38 1.69 -2.70
C VAL A 199 -3.89 0.78 -3.83
N ALA A 200 -4.59 0.78 -4.96
CA ALA A 200 -4.24 -0.08 -6.09
C ALA A 200 -2.78 0.15 -6.53
N LEU A 201 -2.00 -0.94 -6.66
CA LEU A 201 -0.56 -0.86 -6.96
C LEU A 201 -0.25 -0.03 -8.21
N ALA A 202 -1.04 -0.20 -9.28
CA ALA A 202 -0.89 0.59 -10.52
C ALA A 202 -1.02 2.10 -10.28
N LYS A 203 -1.85 2.52 -9.31
CA LYS A 203 -1.98 3.94 -8.96
C LYS A 203 -0.76 4.44 -8.18
N ILE A 204 -0.23 3.63 -7.27
CA ILE A 204 1.01 3.95 -6.53
C ILE A 204 2.19 4.05 -7.50
N GLU A 205 2.35 3.05 -8.38
CA GLU A 205 3.36 3.02 -9.43
C GLU A 205 3.26 4.24 -10.36
N SER A 206 2.06 4.57 -10.85
CA SER A 206 1.83 5.79 -11.65
C SER A 206 2.16 7.08 -10.89
N THR A 207 1.96 7.09 -9.56
CA THR A 207 2.28 8.25 -8.73
C THR A 207 3.78 8.40 -8.53
N ILE A 208 4.50 7.30 -8.31
CA ILE A 208 5.97 7.25 -8.26
C ILE A 208 6.57 7.65 -9.60
N GLU A 209 5.99 7.21 -10.71
CA GLU A 209 6.44 7.56 -12.05
C GLU A 209 6.36 9.08 -12.30
N LYS A 210 5.31 9.73 -11.78
CA LYS A 210 5.09 11.17 -11.92
C LYS A 210 5.88 12.02 -10.93
N ARG A 211 6.05 11.56 -9.69
CA ARG A 211 6.60 12.36 -8.59
C ARG A 211 8.02 11.98 -8.18
N GLY A 212 8.44 10.76 -8.49
CA GLY A 212 9.63 10.15 -7.90
C GLY A 212 9.44 9.74 -6.44
N VAL A 213 10.53 9.23 -5.86
CA VAL A 213 10.65 8.90 -4.44
C VAL A 213 11.89 9.55 -3.83
N SER A 214 11.82 9.94 -2.57
CA SER A 214 12.92 10.62 -1.84
C SER A 214 13.83 9.66 -1.07
N PHE A 215 13.64 8.34 -1.21
CA PHE A 215 14.41 7.31 -0.50
C PHE A 215 14.97 6.27 -1.48
N SER A 216 16.14 5.71 -1.17
CA SER A 216 16.73 4.62 -1.93
C SER A 216 16.27 3.26 -1.41
N LEU A 217 16.29 2.24 -2.27
CA LEU A 217 16.03 0.87 -1.84
C LEU A 217 17.27 0.24 -1.21
N ASP A 218 17.12 -0.17 0.05
CA ASP A 218 18.02 -1.08 0.76
C ASP A 218 17.27 -2.39 1.12
N PRO A 219 17.94 -3.44 1.64
CA PRO A 219 17.29 -4.70 2.00
C PRO A 219 16.15 -4.56 3.03
N THR A 220 16.28 -3.63 3.97
CA THR A 220 15.27 -3.36 5.00
C THR A 220 14.03 -2.74 4.38
N THR A 221 14.20 -1.65 3.64
CA THR A 221 13.13 -0.92 2.92
C THR A 221 12.42 -1.83 1.91
N THR A 222 13.17 -2.69 1.22
CA THR A 222 12.62 -3.68 0.30
C THR A 222 11.68 -4.65 1.02
N SER A 223 12.11 -5.13 2.19
CA SER A 223 11.32 -6.04 3.03
C SER A 223 10.08 -5.36 3.60
N GLU A 224 10.21 -4.10 4.06
CA GLU A 224 9.08 -3.30 4.56
C GLU A 224 8.01 -3.09 3.49
N ILE A 225 8.40 -2.71 2.26
CA ILE A 225 7.48 -2.52 1.13
C ILE A 225 6.81 -3.83 0.75
N LYS A 226 7.55 -4.94 0.73
CA LYS A 226 6.99 -6.27 0.45
C LYS A 226 5.97 -6.70 1.49
N GLN A 227 6.28 -6.53 2.76
CA GLN A 227 5.37 -6.86 3.87
C GLN A 227 4.10 -6.01 3.83
N ALA A 228 4.19 -4.77 3.34
CA ALA A 228 3.03 -3.91 3.13
C ALA A 228 2.19 -4.29 1.89
N GLY A 229 2.59 -5.31 1.12
CA GLY A 229 1.87 -5.77 -0.08
C GLY A 229 2.43 -5.25 -1.41
N GLY A 230 3.62 -4.66 -1.41
CA GLY A 230 4.27 -4.14 -2.61
C GLY A 230 4.71 -5.22 -3.61
N SER A 231 4.48 -4.96 -4.90
CA SER A 231 4.96 -5.79 -6.01
C SER A 231 6.46 -5.56 -6.28
N ASN A 232 7.09 -6.46 -7.05
CA ASN A 232 8.44 -6.21 -7.57
C ASN A 232 8.45 -5.09 -8.62
N ALA A 233 7.37 -4.95 -9.39
CA ALA A 233 7.17 -3.82 -10.30
C ALA A 233 7.21 -2.48 -9.55
N LEU A 234 6.54 -2.39 -8.39
CA LEU A 234 6.61 -1.22 -7.51
C LEU A 234 8.04 -0.97 -7.02
N LEU A 235 8.76 -1.99 -6.56
CA LEU A 235 10.17 -1.84 -6.18
C LEU A 235 11.03 -1.36 -7.36
N GLY A 236 10.79 -1.87 -8.57
CA GLY A 236 11.43 -1.40 -9.79
C GLY A 236 11.14 0.08 -10.06
N ALA A 237 9.89 0.52 -9.89
CA ALA A 237 9.50 1.93 -10.03
C ALA A 237 10.17 2.84 -8.98
N VAL A 238 10.17 2.42 -7.72
CA VAL A 238 10.85 3.13 -6.61
C VAL A 238 12.34 3.29 -6.93
N ALA A 239 12.99 2.20 -7.36
CA ALA A 239 14.39 2.24 -7.76
C ALA A 239 14.64 3.21 -8.91
N SER A 240 13.91 3.05 -10.02
CA SER A 240 14.00 3.85 -11.26
C SER A 240 13.79 5.34 -11.05
N ARG A 241 12.99 5.71 -10.04
CA ARG A 241 12.52 7.08 -9.82
C ARG A 241 13.01 7.68 -8.49
N TYR A 242 14.09 7.14 -7.93
CA TYR A 242 14.76 7.74 -6.79
C TYR A 242 15.36 9.10 -7.18
N THR A 243 14.87 10.14 -6.51
CA THR A 243 15.44 11.48 -6.56
C THR A 243 16.24 11.68 -5.28
N ALA A 244 17.57 11.73 -5.40
CA ALA A 244 18.42 12.03 -4.25
C ALA A 244 18.00 13.38 -3.63
N PRO A 245 17.97 13.51 -2.29
CA PRO A 245 17.82 14.81 -1.64
C PRO A 245 18.93 15.71 -2.18
N THR A 246 18.56 16.88 -2.70
CA THR A 246 19.49 17.83 -3.32
C THR A 246 20.65 18.15 -2.38
N SER A 247 21.78 17.47 -2.59
CA SER A 247 23.11 17.88 -2.17
C SER A 247 23.94 18.01 -3.44
N ASN A 248 24.18 19.26 -3.81
CA ASN A 248 25.14 19.76 -4.80
C ASN A 248 25.40 18.93 -6.07
N ASN A 249 24.99 19.55 -7.18
CA ASN A 249 25.26 19.18 -8.57
C ASN A 249 26.75 18.83 -8.81
N ASN A 250 27.10 17.54 -8.78
CA ASN A 250 28.22 16.96 -9.53
C ASN A 250 28.17 15.41 -9.63
N ALA A 251 27.07 14.75 -9.28
CA ALA A 251 26.94 13.28 -9.26
C ALA A 251 25.97 12.71 -10.33
N SER A 252 25.75 13.43 -11.44
CA SER A 252 24.68 13.10 -12.39
C SER A 252 24.92 11.83 -13.23
N ASN A 253 26.15 11.31 -13.30
CA ASN A 253 26.46 10.13 -14.12
C ASN A 253 26.50 8.80 -13.33
N THR A 254 26.72 8.83 -12.02
CA THR A 254 26.83 7.61 -11.20
C THR A 254 25.49 7.15 -10.62
N VAL A 255 24.58 8.08 -10.32
CA VAL A 255 23.25 7.75 -9.75
C VAL A 255 22.35 7.08 -10.79
N SER A 256 22.35 7.56 -12.04
CA SER A 256 21.56 6.98 -13.14
C SER A 256 21.90 5.51 -13.42
N SER A 257 23.19 5.15 -13.37
CA SER A 257 23.64 3.77 -13.60
C SER A 257 23.28 2.82 -12.46
N ALA A 258 23.34 3.28 -11.20
CA ALA A 258 22.96 2.48 -10.03
C ALA A 258 21.44 2.27 -9.97
N THR A 259 20.67 3.32 -10.26
CA THR A 259 19.21 3.28 -10.37
C THR A 259 18.75 2.33 -11.48
N GLN A 260 19.39 2.38 -12.65
CA GLN A 260 19.09 1.47 -13.76
C GLN A 260 19.44 0.02 -13.46
N ALA A 261 20.52 -0.24 -12.71
CA ALA A 261 20.88 -1.58 -12.25
C ALA A 261 19.81 -2.17 -11.31
N VAL A 262 19.32 -1.41 -10.33
CA VAL A 262 18.28 -1.92 -9.39
C VAL A 262 16.96 -2.22 -10.11
N SER A 263 16.54 -1.37 -11.05
CA SER A 263 15.36 -1.64 -11.89
C SER A 263 15.53 -2.89 -12.74
N THR A 264 16.71 -3.04 -13.36
CA THR A 264 17.06 -4.20 -14.18
C THR A 264 17.07 -5.49 -13.36
N TYR A 265 17.56 -5.44 -12.12
CA TYR A 265 17.52 -6.57 -11.18
C TYR A 265 16.09 -7.08 -10.96
N PHE A 266 15.17 -6.19 -10.56
CA PHE A 266 13.80 -6.61 -10.24
C PHE A 266 13.04 -7.11 -11.47
N ARG A 267 13.31 -6.53 -12.65
CA ARG A 267 12.78 -7.06 -13.91
C ARG A 267 13.22 -8.52 -14.15
N PHE A 268 14.50 -8.84 -13.94
CA PHE A 268 15.00 -10.21 -14.08
C PHE A 268 14.40 -11.16 -13.03
N VAL A 269 14.22 -10.70 -11.79
CA VAL A 269 13.50 -11.47 -10.74
C VAL A 269 12.06 -11.78 -11.17
N ASP A 270 11.34 -10.82 -11.74
CA ASP A 270 9.97 -11.05 -12.23
C ASP A 270 9.91 -12.05 -13.38
N GLN A 271 10.84 -11.95 -14.34
CA GLN A 271 10.93 -12.93 -15.42
C GLN A 271 11.23 -14.33 -14.90
N ALA A 272 12.10 -14.46 -13.89
CA ALA A 272 12.38 -15.74 -13.25
C ALA A 272 11.13 -16.32 -12.56
N ILE A 273 10.34 -15.50 -11.86
CA ILE A 273 9.08 -15.93 -11.23
C ILE A 273 8.05 -16.37 -12.27
N LEU A 274 7.88 -15.60 -13.36
CA LEU A 274 6.98 -15.95 -14.45
C LEU A 274 7.40 -17.27 -15.11
N ALA A 275 8.70 -17.46 -15.33
CA ALA A 275 9.25 -18.69 -15.88
C ALA A 275 9.02 -19.90 -14.96
N LEU A 276 9.18 -19.74 -13.63
CA LEU A 276 8.85 -20.80 -12.66
C LEU A 276 7.38 -21.20 -12.72
N ARG A 277 6.47 -20.22 -12.79
CA ARG A 277 5.01 -20.47 -12.91
C ARG A 277 4.66 -21.18 -14.21
N ALA A 278 5.34 -20.80 -15.31
CA ALA A 278 5.22 -21.45 -16.60
C ALA A 278 5.92 -22.82 -16.68
N LYS A 279 6.55 -23.27 -15.59
CA LYS A 279 7.40 -24.48 -15.53
C LYS A 279 8.56 -24.48 -16.53
N ASN A 280 9.00 -23.29 -16.98
CA ASN A 280 10.16 -23.12 -17.84
C ASN A 280 11.41 -22.92 -16.98
N PHE A 281 11.97 -24.03 -16.48
CA PHE A 281 13.04 -24.03 -15.50
C PHE A 281 14.40 -23.52 -16.03
N PRO A 282 14.81 -23.84 -17.27
CA PRO A 282 16.02 -23.25 -17.85
C PRO A 282 15.94 -21.72 -17.92
N LEU A 283 14.79 -21.17 -18.32
CA LEU A 283 14.59 -19.73 -18.34
C LEU A 283 14.59 -19.14 -16.92
N ALA A 284 13.89 -19.78 -15.97
CA ALA A 284 13.85 -19.31 -14.58
C ALA A 284 15.24 -19.17 -13.96
N THR A 285 16.08 -20.19 -14.14
CA THR A 285 17.46 -20.20 -13.63
C THR A 285 18.33 -19.17 -14.35
N ALA A 286 18.21 -19.04 -15.68
CA ALA A 286 18.93 -18.04 -16.45
C ALA A 286 18.57 -16.61 -16.02
N GLU A 287 17.29 -16.29 -15.84
CA GLU A 287 16.84 -14.95 -15.43
C GLU A 287 17.25 -14.63 -13.99
N ALA A 288 17.19 -15.61 -13.07
CA ALA A 288 17.68 -15.43 -11.71
C ALA A 288 19.21 -15.21 -11.68
N GLN A 289 19.97 -15.91 -12.53
CA GLN A 289 21.42 -15.69 -12.67
C GLN A 289 21.74 -14.29 -13.24
N LYS A 290 20.96 -13.82 -14.22
CA LYS A 290 21.06 -12.44 -14.72
C LYS A 290 20.79 -11.44 -13.60
N ALA A 291 19.77 -11.63 -12.77
CA ALA A 291 19.52 -10.77 -11.61
C ALA A 291 20.73 -10.73 -10.67
N ILE A 292 21.32 -11.87 -10.32
CA ILE A 292 22.55 -11.90 -9.48
C ILE A 292 23.71 -11.15 -10.13
N SER A 293 23.88 -11.26 -11.45
CA SER A 293 24.96 -10.52 -12.16
C SER A 293 24.80 -9.01 -12.09
N VAL A 294 23.57 -8.52 -11.89
CA VAL A 294 23.27 -7.08 -11.77
C VAL A 294 23.44 -6.60 -10.34
N ASN A 295 22.90 -7.34 -9.37
CA ASN A 295 23.06 -7.03 -7.95
C ASN A 295 23.04 -8.32 -7.13
N ASP A 296 24.23 -8.78 -6.76
CA ASP A 296 24.37 -10.02 -6.01
C ASP A 296 23.96 -9.87 -4.55
N LYS A 297 23.84 -8.66 -4.01
CA LYS A 297 23.59 -8.37 -2.58
C LYS A 297 22.13 -8.55 -2.17
N LEU A 298 21.22 -8.68 -3.13
CA LEU A 298 19.79 -8.83 -2.86
C LEU A 298 19.38 -10.31 -2.76
N PRO A 299 18.55 -10.70 -1.77
CA PRO A 299 18.28 -12.10 -1.47
C PRO A 299 17.38 -12.84 -2.47
N GLN A 300 16.55 -12.12 -3.24
CA GLN A 300 15.44 -12.68 -4.02
C GLN A 300 15.93 -13.60 -5.14
N ALA A 301 16.92 -13.16 -5.91
CA ALA A 301 17.47 -13.96 -7.01
C ALA A 301 18.16 -15.24 -6.51
N HIS A 302 18.88 -15.16 -5.39
CA HIS A 302 19.43 -16.34 -4.72
C HIS A 302 18.32 -17.30 -4.27
N TYR A 303 17.22 -16.79 -3.73
CA TYR A 303 16.10 -17.64 -3.31
C TYR A 303 15.51 -18.41 -4.49
N LEU A 304 15.31 -17.73 -5.63
CA LEU A 304 14.77 -18.35 -6.84
C LEU A 304 15.70 -19.42 -7.41
N LEU A 305 17.02 -19.20 -7.41
CA LEU A 305 17.97 -20.23 -7.79
C LEU A 305 18.00 -21.40 -6.80
N GLY A 306 17.92 -21.13 -5.50
CA GLY A 306 17.85 -22.18 -4.48
C GLY A 306 16.61 -23.06 -4.66
N TYR A 307 15.45 -22.42 -4.87
CA TYR A 307 14.18 -23.09 -5.13
C TYR A 307 14.23 -23.93 -6.41
N ALA A 308 14.75 -23.36 -7.50
CA ALA A 308 14.87 -24.08 -8.77
C ALA A 308 15.83 -25.27 -8.67
N ASN A 309 16.96 -25.10 -8.00
CA ASN A 309 17.90 -26.20 -7.79
C ASN A 309 17.30 -27.30 -6.91
N LEU A 310 16.55 -26.95 -5.86
CA LEU A 310 15.95 -27.93 -4.95
C LEU A 310 14.82 -28.72 -5.63
N TYR A 311 13.79 -28.02 -6.09
CA TYR A 311 12.53 -28.67 -6.47
C TYR A 311 12.46 -29.09 -7.94
N LEU A 312 13.33 -28.55 -8.79
CA LEU A 312 13.21 -28.71 -10.25
C LEU A 312 14.40 -29.47 -10.83
N VAL A 313 15.62 -29.05 -10.49
CA VAL A 313 16.86 -29.73 -10.93
C VAL A 313 17.19 -30.89 -10.02
N GLY A 314 16.86 -30.77 -8.74
CA GLY A 314 17.21 -31.76 -7.74
C GLY A 314 18.66 -31.67 -7.24
N ASN A 315 19.33 -30.54 -7.47
CA ASN A 315 20.69 -30.30 -7.02
C ASN A 315 20.68 -29.66 -5.63
N VAL A 316 20.63 -30.49 -4.60
CA VAL A 316 20.50 -30.02 -3.21
C VAL A 316 21.74 -29.25 -2.74
N VAL A 317 22.93 -29.59 -3.25
CA VAL A 317 24.17 -28.89 -2.89
C VAL A 317 24.11 -27.43 -3.36
N GLU A 318 23.72 -27.21 -4.60
CA GLU A 318 23.57 -25.86 -5.15
C GLU A 318 22.39 -25.11 -4.53
N ALA A 319 21.29 -25.83 -4.25
CA ALA A 319 20.17 -25.25 -3.50
C ALA A 319 20.60 -24.72 -2.14
N ALA A 320 21.37 -25.53 -1.39
CA ALA A 320 21.88 -25.16 -0.08
C ALA A 320 22.75 -23.90 -0.13
N ARG A 321 23.64 -23.83 -1.11
CA ARG A 321 24.50 -22.66 -1.34
C ARG A 321 23.68 -21.40 -1.57
N HIS A 322 22.68 -21.47 -2.44
CA HIS A 322 21.82 -20.34 -2.76
C HIS A 322 20.89 -19.93 -1.61
N PHE A 323 20.33 -20.87 -0.85
CA PHE A 323 19.52 -20.55 0.33
C PHE A 323 20.33 -19.91 1.45
N ARG A 324 21.59 -20.34 1.68
CA ARG A 324 22.49 -19.64 2.60
C ARG A 324 22.74 -18.20 2.13
N ASN A 325 23.01 -18.01 0.84
CA ASN A 325 23.18 -16.68 0.27
C ASN A 325 21.94 -15.79 0.45
N THR A 326 20.74 -16.34 0.34
CA THR A 326 19.48 -15.64 0.64
C THR A 326 19.44 -15.17 2.09
N ILE A 327 19.71 -16.07 3.05
CA ILE A 327 19.67 -15.75 4.49
C ILE A 327 20.74 -14.71 4.87
N ASP A 328 21.96 -14.88 4.35
CA ASP A 328 23.09 -13.96 4.60
C ASP A 328 22.79 -12.53 4.14
N ARG A 329 21.94 -12.39 3.12
CA ARG A 329 21.50 -11.12 2.53
C ARG A 329 20.20 -10.59 3.13
N GLY A 330 19.77 -11.13 4.27
CA GLY A 330 18.56 -10.69 4.99
C GLY A 330 17.26 -11.21 4.41
N GLY A 331 17.31 -12.20 3.52
CA GLY A 331 16.13 -12.89 3.01
C GLY A 331 15.66 -14.02 3.92
N GLU A 332 14.62 -14.70 3.45
CA GLU A 332 13.99 -15.82 4.12
C GLU A 332 13.82 -16.98 3.13
N VAL A 333 14.02 -18.20 3.61
CA VAL A 333 13.84 -19.43 2.85
C VAL A 333 12.63 -20.15 3.43
N SER A 334 11.77 -20.70 2.56
CA SER A 334 10.55 -21.40 2.98
C SER A 334 10.51 -22.83 2.46
N PHE A 335 10.00 -23.73 3.30
CA PHE A 335 9.75 -25.13 2.99
C PHE A 335 8.29 -25.45 3.24
N VAL A 336 7.67 -26.23 2.34
CA VAL A 336 6.29 -26.71 2.55
C VAL A 336 6.35 -27.97 3.39
N VAL A 337 5.82 -27.91 4.60
CA VAL A 337 5.91 -28.99 5.58
C VAL A 337 4.53 -29.44 6.05
N ILE A 338 4.45 -30.69 6.47
CA ILE A 338 3.34 -31.25 7.24
C ILE A 338 3.81 -31.37 8.68
N ASN A 339 3.05 -30.81 9.63
CA ASN A 339 3.34 -30.90 11.05
C ASN A 339 2.35 -31.85 11.72
N ASP A 340 2.85 -32.87 12.44
CA ASP A 340 2.01 -33.69 13.33
C ASP A 340 1.64 -32.87 14.56
N ARG A 341 0.34 -32.81 14.86
CA ARG A 341 -0.19 -32.13 16.04
C ARG A 341 0.09 -32.92 17.31
N LYS A 342 0.27 -34.25 17.21
CA LYS A 342 0.56 -35.09 18.35
C LYS A 342 2.01 -34.94 18.75
N ASP A 343 2.23 -34.66 20.04
CA ASP A 343 3.53 -34.87 20.62
C ASP A 343 3.75 -36.39 20.77
N VAL A 344 4.43 -36.98 19.80
CA VAL A 344 4.85 -38.40 19.84
C VAL A 344 5.80 -38.70 21.00
N SER A 345 6.20 -37.70 21.80
CA SER A 345 6.86 -37.92 23.08
C SER A 345 5.97 -38.64 24.09
N ASP A 346 4.64 -38.65 23.88
CA ASP A 346 3.70 -39.42 24.67
C ASP A 346 3.81 -40.92 24.33
N LYS A 347 4.79 -41.57 24.97
CA LYS A 347 5.15 -43.00 24.84
C LYS A 347 3.96 -43.96 24.96
N THR A 348 2.83 -43.47 25.46
CA THR A 348 1.58 -44.19 25.68
C THR A 348 1.00 -44.79 24.39
N PHE A 349 1.19 -44.15 23.22
CA PHE A 349 0.58 -44.63 21.96
C PHE A 349 1.30 -45.84 21.34
N MET A 350 2.60 -46.00 21.58
CA MET A 350 3.37 -47.16 21.09
C MET A 350 3.02 -48.46 21.82
N ALA A 351 2.38 -48.38 23.00
CA ALA A 351 2.06 -49.55 23.82
C ALA A 351 0.65 -50.13 23.54
N MET A 352 -0.29 -49.36 22.99
CA MET A 352 -1.68 -49.80 22.85
C MET A 352 -1.98 -50.59 21.56
N GLU A 353 -1.26 -50.36 20.46
CA GLU A 353 -1.46 -51.15 19.23
C GLU A 353 -0.80 -52.55 19.27
N GLY A 354 0.11 -52.80 20.23
CA GLY A 354 0.71 -54.12 20.44
C GLY A 354 -0.17 -55.11 21.22
N ALA A 355 -1.18 -54.64 21.95
CA ALA A 355 -1.94 -55.46 22.90
C ALA A 355 -3.37 -55.85 22.43
N GLY A 356 -3.84 -55.33 21.29
CA GLY A 356 -5.28 -55.31 20.97
C GLY A 356 -5.85 -56.36 20.02
N VAL A 357 -5.05 -57.20 19.35
CA VAL A 357 -5.59 -58.07 18.26
C VAL A 357 -5.20 -59.55 18.37
N ALA A 358 -4.38 -59.94 19.34
CA ALA A 358 -3.97 -61.34 19.52
C ALA A 358 -5.01 -62.20 20.30
N GLY A 359 -6.06 -61.60 20.87
CA GLY A 359 -6.97 -62.27 21.82
C GLY A 359 -8.29 -62.82 21.27
N VAL A 360 -8.69 -62.51 20.02
CA VAL A 360 -10.08 -62.77 19.57
C VAL A 360 -10.20 -63.81 18.44
N PHE A 361 -9.08 -64.32 17.90
CA PHE A 361 -9.10 -65.31 16.81
C PHE A 361 -8.66 -66.74 17.19
N ASN A 362 -8.72 -67.11 18.47
CA ASN A 362 -8.47 -68.48 18.92
C ASN A 362 -9.77 -69.20 19.34
N LYS A 363 -10.66 -69.45 18.37
CA LYS A 363 -11.76 -70.43 18.53
C LYS A 363 -12.35 -70.92 17.20
N ILE A 364 -11.49 -71.35 16.28
CA ILE A 364 -11.90 -72.22 15.15
C ILE A 364 -10.87 -73.34 15.01
N PRO A 365 -11.21 -74.60 15.29
CA PRO A 365 -10.31 -75.73 15.07
C PRO A 365 -10.31 -76.09 13.58
N GLY A 366 -9.14 -76.07 12.92
CA GLY A 366 -8.99 -76.78 11.64
C GLY A 366 -8.18 -76.14 10.49
N ILE A 367 -7.35 -75.12 10.69
CA ILE A 367 -6.49 -74.61 9.59
C ILE A 367 -5.04 -74.47 10.06
N GLY A 368 -4.13 -74.99 9.24
CA GLY A 368 -2.73 -75.27 9.56
C GLY A 368 -1.88 -74.06 9.97
N ARG A 369 -0.90 -74.36 10.83
CA ARG A 369 0.18 -73.47 11.27
C ARG A 369 1.07 -73.08 10.08
N GLY A 370 0.90 -71.84 9.59
CA GLY A 370 1.94 -71.11 8.86
C GLY A 370 2.65 -70.15 9.80
N ASN A 371 3.91 -70.45 10.12
CA ASN A 371 4.76 -69.63 10.96
C ASN A 371 5.21 -68.38 10.17
N SER A 372 4.54 -67.24 10.32
CA SER A 372 5.10 -65.95 9.94
C SER A 372 4.86 -64.93 11.05
N SER A 373 5.81 -64.84 11.99
CA SER A 373 5.90 -63.74 12.94
C SER A 373 6.33 -62.47 12.21
N ARG A 374 5.41 -61.84 11.49
CA ARG A 374 5.58 -60.48 11.00
C ARG A 374 5.26 -59.56 12.17
N GLN A 375 6.29 -59.02 12.83
CA GLN A 375 6.10 -57.95 13.81
C GLN A 375 5.26 -56.84 13.15
N PRO A 376 4.17 -56.36 13.77
CA PRO A 376 3.50 -55.17 13.29
C PRO A 376 4.48 -54.00 13.46
N THR A 377 4.98 -53.47 12.34
CA THR A 377 5.71 -52.21 12.35
C THR A 377 4.69 -51.11 12.64
N THR A 378 4.55 -50.75 13.90
CA THR A 378 3.78 -49.58 14.35
C THR A 378 4.51 -48.31 13.89
N SER A 379 4.46 -48.00 12.59
CA SER A 379 4.93 -46.72 12.09
C SER A 379 3.92 -45.68 12.58
N ALA A 380 4.35 -44.73 13.41
CA ALA A 380 3.54 -43.56 13.67
C ALA A 380 3.17 -42.92 12.31
N ALA A 381 1.89 -42.62 12.13
CA ALA A 381 1.39 -41.96 10.94
C ALA A 381 0.89 -40.57 11.32
N PHE A 382 1.10 -39.60 10.43
CA PHE A 382 0.62 -38.21 10.56
C PHE A 382 -0.90 -38.17 10.45
N MET A 383 -1.60 -38.68 11.48
CA MET A 383 -3.06 -38.86 11.49
C MET A 383 -3.81 -37.60 11.93
N ASP A 384 -3.19 -36.79 12.78
CA ASP A 384 -3.68 -35.46 13.15
C ASP A 384 -2.61 -34.45 12.76
N SER A 385 -2.67 -33.93 11.54
CA SER A 385 -1.64 -33.05 10.99
C SER A 385 -2.22 -31.74 10.45
N CYS A 386 -1.37 -30.73 10.40
CA CYS A 386 -1.63 -29.46 9.72
C CYS A 386 -0.54 -29.22 8.66
N LYS A 387 -0.88 -28.59 7.54
CA LYS A 387 0.12 -28.19 6.55
C LYS A 387 0.57 -26.77 6.85
N GLY A 388 1.75 -26.41 6.38
CA GLY A 388 2.21 -25.04 6.54
C GLY A 388 3.53 -24.75 5.86
N LEU A 389 4.03 -23.57 6.15
CA LEU A 389 5.32 -23.08 5.67
C LEU A 389 6.27 -22.94 6.85
N LEU A 390 7.40 -23.65 6.77
CA LEU A 390 8.54 -23.45 7.66
C LEU A 390 9.49 -22.45 7.02
N PHE A 391 9.65 -21.31 7.66
CA PHE A 391 10.50 -20.22 7.26
C PHE A 391 11.77 -20.18 8.10
N ILE A 392 12.90 -19.99 7.43
CA ILE A 392 14.22 -19.85 8.04
C ILE A 392 14.82 -18.54 7.52
N SER A 393 15.14 -17.63 8.43
CA SER A 393 15.79 -16.36 8.13
C SER A 393 16.88 -16.09 9.15
N LYS A 394 17.60 -14.99 8.96
CA LYS A 394 18.71 -14.63 9.85
C LYS A 394 18.18 -14.45 11.28
N ASN A 395 18.69 -15.26 12.20
CA ASN A 395 18.32 -15.27 13.61
C ASN A 395 16.84 -15.60 13.93
N ARG A 396 16.03 -16.07 12.99
CA ARG A 396 14.64 -16.47 13.26
C ARG A 396 14.24 -17.76 12.54
N VAL A 397 13.35 -18.50 13.19
CA VAL A 397 12.63 -19.63 12.60
C VAL A 397 11.14 -19.44 12.89
N LYS A 398 10.34 -19.53 11.84
CA LYS A 398 8.89 -19.35 11.90
C LYS A 398 8.22 -20.53 11.24
N PHE A 399 7.21 -21.10 11.87
CA PHE A 399 6.29 -22.02 11.21
C PHE A 399 4.90 -21.39 11.17
N GLN A 400 4.31 -21.34 9.99
CA GLN A 400 2.95 -20.86 9.78
C GLN A 400 2.08 -22.03 9.34
N ALA A 401 1.30 -22.57 10.29
CA ALA A 401 0.31 -23.60 10.01
C ALA A 401 -0.91 -22.99 9.31
N ASP A 402 -1.53 -23.76 8.42
CA ASP A 402 -2.78 -23.42 7.75
C ASP A 402 -3.96 -23.20 8.72
N ASP A 403 -3.95 -23.92 9.84
CA ASP A 403 -4.93 -23.80 10.92
C ASP A 403 -4.65 -22.66 11.92
N ASN A 404 -3.49 -22.00 11.80
CA ASN A 404 -2.94 -21.00 12.73
C ASN A 404 -2.78 -21.46 14.21
N LYS A 405 -3.11 -22.70 14.56
CA LYS A 405 -3.04 -23.22 15.95
C LYS A 405 -1.65 -23.69 16.31
N ASN A 406 -0.92 -24.22 15.34
CA ASN A 406 0.42 -24.77 15.53
C ASN A 406 1.52 -23.86 14.99
N SER A 407 1.22 -22.59 14.76
CA SER A 407 2.21 -21.63 14.31
C SER A 407 3.14 -21.24 15.45
N PHE A 408 4.40 -20.97 15.14
CA PHE A 408 5.35 -20.32 16.05
C PHE A 408 6.21 -19.34 15.28
N ASP A 409 6.74 -18.35 15.97
CA ASP A 409 7.67 -17.39 15.40
C ASP A 409 8.68 -16.96 16.46
N VAL A 410 9.89 -17.53 16.41
CA VAL A 410 10.87 -17.43 17.50
C VAL A 410 12.26 -17.06 16.99
N PRO A 411 13.08 -16.39 17.82
CA PRO A 411 14.51 -16.30 17.56
C PRO A 411 15.14 -17.69 17.46
N THR A 412 16.13 -17.88 16.58
CA THR A 412 16.80 -19.18 16.40
C THR A 412 17.46 -19.69 17.68
N ALA A 413 17.87 -18.78 18.58
CA ALA A 413 18.40 -19.11 19.90
C ALA A 413 17.40 -19.89 20.79
N LEU A 414 16.09 -19.82 20.49
CA LEU A 414 15.05 -20.59 21.20
C LEU A 414 14.81 -21.97 20.59
N ILE A 415 15.49 -22.34 19.50
CA ILE A 415 15.49 -23.70 18.94
C ILE A 415 16.49 -24.55 19.72
N VAL A 416 15.97 -25.35 20.65
CA VAL A 416 16.78 -26.15 21.57
C VAL A 416 17.36 -27.38 20.87
N GLU A 417 16.60 -27.98 19.95
CA GLU A 417 16.96 -29.22 19.29
C GLU A 417 16.40 -29.26 17.87
N THR A 418 17.19 -29.83 16.97
CA THR A 418 16.84 -30.11 15.58
C THR A 418 17.42 -31.49 15.26
N ASP A 419 16.58 -32.50 15.04
CA ASP A 419 17.06 -33.85 14.72
C ASP A 419 16.08 -34.55 13.76
N LEU A 420 16.59 -35.59 13.09
CA LEU A 420 15.76 -36.50 12.32
C LEU A 420 14.86 -37.28 13.27
N ASN A 421 13.57 -37.33 12.96
CA ASN A 421 12.61 -38.02 13.79
C ASN A 421 12.59 -39.51 13.47
N LYS A 422 13.36 -40.29 14.26
CA LYS A 422 13.48 -41.74 14.13
C LYS A 422 12.17 -42.50 14.38
N ALA A 423 11.19 -41.89 15.05
CA ALA A 423 9.93 -42.55 15.40
C ALA A 423 8.97 -42.73 14.21
N TYR A 424 9.09 -41.92 13.15
CA TYR A 424 8.25 -42.03 11.94
C TYR A 424 8.79 -43.00 10.88
N GLY A 425 9.78 -43.82 11.25
CA GLY A 425 10.46 -44.74 10.33
C GLY A 425 11.45 -44.02 9.41
N LYS A 426 12.40 -44.77 8.84
CA LYS A 426 13.43 -44.24 7.93
C LYS A 426 12.83 -43.65 6.64
N ASP A 427 11.58 -43.98 6.33
CA ASP A 427 10.97 -43.79 5.00
C ASP A 427 10.18 -42.48 4.89
N LYS A 428 9.89 -41.79 6.01
CA LYS A 428 9.07 -40.56 6.00
C LYS A 428 9.87 -39.27 6.11
N TYR A 429 11.19 -39.37 6.27
CA TYR A 429 12.14 -38.24 6.32
C TYR A 429 11.64 -37.10 7.20
N ALA A 430 11.05 -37.48 8.33
CA ALA A 430 10.53 -36.55 9.31
C ALA A 430 11.67 -36.00 10.16
N PHE A 431 11.50 -34.80 10.67
CA PHE A 431 12.42 -34.14 11.58
C PHE A 431 11.62 -33.43 12.67
N HIS A 432 12.23 -33.17 13.82
CA HIS A 432 11.59 -32.37 14.85
C HIS A 432 12.37 -31.11 15.18
N LEU A 433 11.61 -30.06 15.52
CA LEU A 433 12.12 -28.85 16.13
C LEU A 433 11.60 -28.77 17.56
N LYS A 434 12.51 -28.69 18.53
CA LYS A 434 12.16 -28.45 19.93
C LYS A 434 12.30 -26.96 20.22
N VAL A 435 11.19 -26.29 20.45
CA VAL A 435 11.12 -24.83 20.62
C VAL A 435 10.88 -24.49 22.08
N LYS A 436 11.70 -23.59 22.65
CA LYS A 436 11.46 -23.01 23.97
C LYS A 436 10.40 -21.92 23.86
N SER A 437 9.21 -22.15 24.42
CA SER A 437 8.18 -21.10 24.58
C SER A 437 8.45 -20.31 25.86
N GLY A 438 7.98 -19.06 25.95
CA GLY A 438 8.30 -18.08 27.01
C GLY A 438 7.88 -18.43 28.45
N GLY A 439 7.58 -19.69 28.76
CA GLY A 439 7.22 -20.22 30.07
C GLY A 439 7.74 -21.65 30.28
N GLU A 440 9.06 -21.83 30.15
CA GLU A 440 9.89 -23.03 30.42
C GLU A 440 9.59 -24.32 29.64
N ASP A 441 8.34 -24.60 29.27
CA ASP A 441 7.99 -25.82 28.56
C ASP A 441 8.48 -25.79 27.11
N LYS A 442 9.21 -26.86 26.76
CA LYS A 442 9.70 -27.10 25.41
C LYS A 442 8.59 -27.77 24.61
N LYS A 443 8.16 -27.15 23.51
CA LYS A 443 7.19 -27.75 22.59
C LYS A 443 7.92 -28.46 21.45
N ASN A 444 7.54 -29.70 21.19
CA ASN A 444 8.02 -30.46 20.03
C ASN A 444 7.12 -30.19 18.83
N TYR A 445 7.73 -29.86 17.69
CA TYR A 445 7.07 -29.80 16.39
C TYR A 445 7.67 -30.87 15.51
N ASN A 446 6.82 -31.76 14.99
CA ASN A 446 7.25 -32.91 14.18
C ASN A 446 6.87 -32.65 12.74
N PHE A 447 7.86 -32.39 11.90
CA PHE A 447 7.69 -32.03 10.50
C PHE A 447 8.04 -33.18 9.58
N ALA A 448 7.37 -33.23 8.43
CA ALA A 448 7.81 -33.96 7.25
C ALA A 448 7.67 -33.05 6.03
N MET A 449 8.58 -33.16 5.06
CA MET A 449 8.48 -32.39 3.82
C MET A 449 7.26 -32.84 3.01
N SER A 450 6.46 -31.88 2.55
CA SER A 450 5.24 -32.17 1.78
C SER A 450 5.55 -32.84 0.43
N SER A 451 6.76 -32.63 -0.10
CA SER A 451 7.26 -33.29 -1.31
C SER A 451 7.33 -34.82 -1.18
N GLY A 452 7.60 -35.34 0.02
CA GLY A 452 7.74 -36.77 0.30
C GLY A 452 6.44 -37.58 0.35
N PHE A 453 5.29 -36.91 0.34
CA PHE A 453 3.98 -37.60 0.34
C PHE A 453 3.50 -38.01 -1.06
N ASN A 454 4.25 -37.64 -2.11
CA ASN A 454 4.03 -38.17 -3.47
C ASN A 454 5.10 -39.24 -3.78
N SER A 455 4.64 -40.49 -3.83
CA SER A 455 5.36 -41.77 -3.73
C SER A 455 6.38 -42.14 -4.84
N ARG A 456 7.10 -41.18 -5.44
CA ARG A 456 8.10 -41.52 -6.49
C ARG A 456 9.50 -40.99 -6.26
N VAL A 457 9.78 -40.34 -5.13
CA VAL A 457 11.01 -39.57 -5.00
C VAL A 457 11.61 -39.58 -3.58
N GLU A 458 11.83 -40.78 -3.02
CA GLU A 458 12.38 -40.98 -1.66
C GLU A 458 13.72 -40.25 -1.41
N ARG A 459 14.66 -40.27 -2.37
CA ARG A 459 15.96 -39.62 -2.20
C ARG A 459 15.87 -38.10 -2.04
N PHE A 460 14.95 -37.45 -2.76
CA PHE A 460 14.85 -35.99 -2.74
C PHE A 460 14.30 -35.46 -1.42
N THR A 461 13.45 -36.24 -0.76
CA THR A 461 12.88 -35.85 0.53
C THR A 461 13.90 -35.93 1.66
N ILE A 462 14.85 -36.88 1.63
CA ILE A 462 15.99 -36.91 2.58
C ILE A 462 16.80 -35.62 2.49
N ASP A 463 17.20 -35.29 1.27
CA ASP A 463 18.12 -34.20 1.02
C ASP A 463 17.48 -32.85 1.34
N GLU A 464 16.18 -32.70 1.05
CA GLU A 464 15.38 -31.54 1.47
C GLU A 464 15.26 -31.42 2.99
N THR A 465 14.94 -32.52 3.69
CA THR A 465 14.88 -32.55 5.15
C THR A 465 16.22 -32.18 5.78
N ASN A 466 17.30 -32.81 5.32
CA ASN A 466 18.65 -32.52 5.79
C ASN A 466 19.04 -31.07 5.51
N LEU A 467 18.65 -30.52 4.36
CA LEU A 467 18.88 -29.12 4.04
C LEU A 467 18.19 -28.18 5.03
N ALA A 468 16.91 -28.39 5.33
CA ALA A 468 16.20 -27.56 6.31
C ALA A 468 16.83 -27.64 7.70
N ILE A 469 17.15 -28.86 8.18
CA ILE A 469 17.87 -29.08 9.45
C ILE A 469 19.20 -28.32 9.48
N ASN A 470 19.99 -28.46 8.42
CA ASN A 470 21.31 -27.84 8.32
C ASN A 470 21.23 -26.31 8.31
N LEU A 471 20.22 -25.73 7.65
CA LEU A 471 20.02 -24.28 7.67
C LEU A 471 19.65 -23.78 9.08
N VAL A 472 18.73 -24.45 9.78
CA VAL A 472 18.38 -24.11 11.17
C VAL A 472 19.61 -24.21 12.09
N ASN A 473 20.37 -25.31 11.98
CA ASN A 473 21.57 -25.53 12.79
C ASN A 473 22.67 -24.50 12.51
N THR A 474 22.83 -24.09 11.24
CA THR A 474 23.78 -23.03 10.86
C THR A 474 23.42 -21.70 11.52
N GLU A 475 22.14 -21.30 11.49
CA GLU A 475 21.69 -20.06 12.12
C GLU A 475 21.75 -20.11 13.66
N LYS A 476 21.52 -21.30 14.23
CA LYS A 476 21.70 -21.52 15.67
C LYS A 476 23.16 -21.39 16.09
N ALA A 477 24.09 -21.94 15.33
CA ALA A 477 25.52 -21.81 15.59
C ALA A 477 25.95 -20.34 15.56
N ARG A 478 25.56 -19.60 14.51
CA ARG A 478 25.82 -18.15 14.36
C ARG A 478 25.30 -17.32 15.54
N THR A 479 24.08 -17.58 16.01
CA THR A 479 23.49 -16.83 17.13
C THR A 479 24.10 -17.15 18.49
N THR A 480 24.65 -18.36 18.65
CA THR A 480 25.30 -18.79 19.90
C THR A 480 26.81 -18.53 19.91
N GLY A 481 27.37 -17.98 18.83
CA GLY A 481 28.80 -17.75 18.67
C GLY A 481 29.62 -19.04 18.58
N LYS A 482 28.99 -20.15 18.16
CA LYS A 482 29.60 -21.48 18.02
C LYS A 482 29.92 -21.81 16.58
#